data_AF-A0A5E4PUH8-F1
#
_entry.id   AF-A0A5E4PUH8-F1
#
_cell.length_a   1.000
_cell.length_b   1.000
_cell.length_c   1.000
_cell.angle_alpha   90.00
_cell.angle_beta   90.00
_cell.angle_gamma   90.00
#
_symmetry.space_group_name_H-M   'P 1'
#
loop_
_entity.id
_entity.type
_entity.pdbx_description
1 polymer ?
#
loop_
_entity_poly.entity_id
_entity_poly.type
_entity_poly.pdbx_seq_one_letter_code
_entity_poly.pdbx_strand_id
1 'polypeptide(L)'
;MSLESRLNGECSSEEQTQQVCLAWQRINSFCNHSAPATHPHILTWLQKHTAHTLLQSKWQTKEMKHLHSLLSSAIDEFIDGCRDAIAKRDGQCEPWETQLLQRAKWFKSIIPNPWGHPVLKALLDDGETPTDEQILKWLKEERGVVFVTRLRQMATSKCLSDLALKLTTAVMTRVRACTTLVPDVNQIEDIKESPESVSEGSFAYVLRYEAGFTKDVWELLTDIEFMLLHKANQQSTCIDLAKRVPFKNSFHLIERLADRQSSKSDKKLWKNATEVAKLIAQAY
;
A
#
# COMPACT_ATOMS: atom_id res chain seq x y z
N MET A 1 -6.11 1.58 26.78
CA MET A 1 -6.41 1.00 25.45
C MET A 1 -5.85 1.97 24.39
N SER A 2 -5.00 1.53 23.46
CA SER A 2 -4.31 2.45 22.53
C SER A 2 -5.20 2.84 21.34
N LEU A 3 -4.97 4.02 20.74
CA LEU A 3 -5.66 4.47 19.52
C LEU A 3 -5.49 3.45 18.38
N GLU A 4 -4.31 2.85 18.29
CA GLU A 4 -3.99 1.77 17.35
C GLU A 4 -4.83 0.51 17.61
N SER A 5 -5.07 0.13 18.88
CA SER A 5 -5.95 -1.00 19.20
C SER A 5 -7.43 -0.71 18.90
N ARG A 6 -7.87 0.55 18.89
CA ARG A 6 -9.25 0.93 18.52
C ARG A 6 -9.44 0.95 17.00
N LEU A 7 -8.44 1.43 16.27
CA LEU A 7 -8.48 1.46 14.80
C LEU A 7 -8.23 0.10 14.14
N ASN A 8 -7.52 -0.80 14.82
CA ASN A 8 -7.29 -2.18 14.36
C ASN A 8 -8.16 -3.22 15.09
N GLY A 9 -9.01 -2.78 16.03
CA GLY A 9 -9.86 -3.64 16.87
C GLY A 9 -11.28 -3.81 16.35
N GLU A 10 -12.12 -4.46 17.16
CA GLU A 10 -13.54 -4.75 16.88
C GLU A 10 -14.46 -3.51 17.00
N CYS A 11 -13.98 -2.32 16.62
CA CYS A 11 -14.85 -1.14 16.52
C CYS A 11 -15.73 -1.25 15.26
N SER A 12 -16.90 -0.63 15.31
CA SER A 12 -17.72 -0.47 14.10
C SER A 12 -17.01 0.41 13.06
N SER A 13 -17.35 0.22 11.79
CA SER A 13 -16.86 1.03 10.67
C SER A 13 -17.12 2.54 10.88
N GLU A 14 -18.24 2.89 11.52
CA GLU A 14 -18.59 4.28 11.82
C GLU A 14 -17.66 4.87 12.89
N GLU A 15 -17.43 4.15 14.00
CA GLU A 15 -16.51 4.59 15.06
C GLU A 15 -15.09 4.74 14.54
N GLN A 16 -14.61 3.81 13.70
CA GLN A 16 -13.30 3.92 13.05
C GLN A 16 -13.21 5.19 12.20
N THR A 17 -14.26 5.48 11.42
CA THR A 17 -14.30 6.70 10.60
C THR A 17 -14.28 7.95 11.46
N GLN A 18 -15.03 7.99 12.56
CA GLN A 18 -15.00 9.11 13.49
C GLN A 18 -13.62 9.33 14.10
N GLN A 19 -12.90 8.26 14.47
CA GLN A 19 -11.53 8.38 14.97
C GLN A 19 -10.57 8.95 13.90
N VAL A 20 -10.73 8.57 12.64
CA VAL A 20 -9.96 9.14 11.53
C VAL A 20 -10.29 10.63 11.34
N CYS A 21 -11.56 11.02 11.42
CA CYS A 21 -11.95 12.44 11.36
C CYS A 21 -11.30 13.26 12.47
N LEU A 22 -11.35 12.77 13.72
CA LEU A 22 -10.68 13.40 14.86
C LEU A 22 -9.17 13.50 14.66
N ALA A 23 -8.55 12.50 14.04
CA ALA A 23 -7.13 12.52 13.74
C ALA A 23 -6.78 13.60 12.70
N TRP A 24 -7.59 13.76 11.64
CA TRP A 24 -7.44 14.86 10.68
C TRP A 24 -7.56 16.23 11.36
N GLN A 25 -8.53 16.41 12.25
CA GLN A 25 -8.71 17.67 12.97
C GLN A 25 -7.56 18.00 13.93
N ARG A 26 -6.86 16.97 14.45
CA ARG A 26 -5.80 17.13 15.47
C ARG A 26 -4.38 17.03 14.92
N ILE A 27 -4.21 16.71 13.64
CA ILE A 27 -2.88 16.44 13.07
C ILE A 27 -1.91 17.61 13.22
N ASN A 28 -2.39 18.85 13.07
CA ASN A 28 -1.59 20.05 13.28
C ASN A 28 -1.04 20.11 14.72
N SER A 29 -1.90 19.82 15.71
CA SER A 29 -1.48 19.76 17.11
C SER A 29 -0.45 18.64 17.31
N PHE A 30 -0.66 17.45 16.73
CA PHE A 30 0.30 16.36 16.88
C PHE A 30 1.66 16.68 16.28
N CYS A 31 1.72 17.22 15.06
CA CYS A 31 2.97 17.60 14.43
C CYS A 31 3.68 18.74 15.19
N ASN A 32 2.95 19.74 15.67
CA ASN A 32 3.55 20.86 16.42
C ASN A 32 4.11 20.47 17.80
N HIS A 33 3.61 19.39 18.40
CA HIS A 33 4.06 18.91 19.71
C HIS A 33 4.93 17.64 19.62
N SER A 34 5.34 17.24 18.42
CA SER A 34 6.19 16.08 18.18
C SER A 34 7.53 16.50 17.59
N ALA A 35 8.58 15.72 17.86
CA ALA A 35 9.86 15.91 17.20
C ALA A 35 9.73 15.76 15.66
N PRO A 36 10.49 16.51 14.85
CA PRO A 36 10.42 16.42 13.38
C PRO A 36 10.62 15.00 12.84
N ALA A 37 11.49 14.20 13.48
CA ALA A 37 11.72 12.80 13.14
C ALA A 37 10.46 11.92 13.28
N THR A 38 9.48 12.34 14.09
CA THR A 38 8.23 11.60 14.31
C THR A 38 7.18 11.92 13.24
N HIS A 39 7.27 13.07 12.56
CA HIS A 39 6.25 13.51 11.59
C HIS A 39 5.97 12.48 10.49
N PRO A 40 6.97 11.87 9.83
CA PRO A 40 6.71 10.87 8.78
C PRO A 40 5.86 9.70 9.27
N HIS A 41 6.05 9.26 10.51
CA HIS A 41 5.28 8.17 11.10
C HIS A 41 3.82 8.56 11.34
N ILE A 42 3.58 9.77 11.88
CA ILE A 42 2.22 10.28 12.11
C ILE A 42 1.49 10.45 10.77
N LEU A 43 2.16 11.03 9.77
CA LEU A 43 1.60 11.20 8.43
C LEU A 43 1.27 9.85 7.78
N THR A 44 2.19 8.89 7.83
CA THR A 44 1.99 7.55 7.27
C THR A 44 0.81 6.85 7.95
N TRP A 45 0.72 6.97 9.28
CA TRP A 45 -0.37 6.41 10.06
C TRP A 45 -1.72 7.00 9.64
N LEU A 46 -1.83 8.33 9.54
CA LEU A 46 -3.07 9.01 9.14
C LEU A 46 -3.49 8.61 7.72
N GLN A 47 -2.54 8.56 6.79
CA GLN A 47 -2.78 8.15 5.42
C GLN A 47 -3.26 6.69 5.33
N LYS A 48 -2.61 5.78 6.05
CA LYS A 48 -2.99 4.36 6.08
C LYS A 48 -4.40 4.17 6.62
N HIS A 49 -4.76 4.82 7.72
CA HIS A 49 -6.08 4.67 8.32
C HIS A 49 -7.19 5.38 7.54
N THR A 50 -6.87 6.51 6.90
CA THR A 50 -7.78 7.16 5.94
C THR A 50 -8.03 6.24 4.74
N ALA A 51 -6.97 5.70 4.13
CA ALA A 51 -7.08 4.73 3.03
C ALA A 51 -7.92 3.51 3.44
N HIS A 52 -7.64 2.94 4.62
CA HIS A 52 -8.38 1.80 5.12
C HIS A 52 -9.87 2.09 5.25
N THR A 53 -10.23 3.28 5.77
CA THR A 53 -11.63 3.70 5.91
C THR A 53 -12.34 3.83 4.57
N LEU A 54 -11.72 4.53 3.61
CA LEU A 54 -12.31 4.77 2.29
C LEU A 54 -12.51 3.48 1.49
N LEU A 55 -11.59 2.54 1.63
CA LEU A 55 -11.59 1.33 0.82
C LEU A 55 -12.53 0.26 1.39
N GLN A 56 -13.17 0.46 2.54
CA GLN A 56 -14.13 -0.51 3.08
C GLN A 56 -15.27 -0.79 2.06
N SER A 57 -15.70 -2.05 1.98
CA SER A 57 -16.71 -2.49 1.01
C SER A 57 -18.05 -1.75 1.13
N LYS A 58 -18.39 -1.31 2.36
CA LYS A 58 -19.62 -0.56 2.63
C LYS A 58 -19.51 0.93 2.32
N TRP A 59 -18.31 1.46 2.03
CA TRP A 59 -18.11 2.90 1.89
C TRP A 59 -19.00 3.54 0.80
N GLN A 60 -19.28 2.83 -0.29
CA GLN A 60 -20.11 3.33 -1.39
C GLN A 60 -21.62 3.19 -1.15
N THR A 61 -22.06 2.61 -0.03
CA THR A 61 -23.49 2.43 0.24
C THR A 61 -24.14 3.75 0.68
N LYS A 62 -25.47 3.84 0.56
CA LYS A 62 -26.19 5.08 0.87
C LYS A 62 -26.09 5.47 2.35
N GLU A 63 -25.97 4.48 3.24
CA GLU A 63 -25.84 4.66 4.68
C GLU A 63 -24.57 5.43 5.06
N MET A 64 -23.50 5.27 4.28
CA MET A 64 -22.19 5.88 4.57
C MET A 64 -22.05 7.33 4.08
N LYS A 65 -23.04 7.90 3.37
CA LYS A 65 -22.96 9.27 2.84
C LYS A 65 -22.75 10.34 3.92
N HIS A 66 -23.31 10.12 5.12
CA HIS A 66 -23.10 11.04 6.23
C HIS A 66 -21.62 11.03 6.69
N LEU A 67 -20.97 9.85 6.70
CA LEU A 67 -19.55 9.72 7.00
C LEU A 67 -18.66 10.30 5.90
N HIS A 68 -19.07 10.26 4.63
CA HIS A 68 -18.36 10.95 3.55
C HIS A 68 -18.27 12.45 3.84
N SER A 69 -19.40 13.03 4.23
CA SER A 69 -19.51 14.45 4.56
C SER A 69 -18.65 14.79 5.78
N LEU A 70 -18.72 13.97 6.84
CA LEU A 70 -17.93 14.16 8.05
C LEU A 70 -16.42 14.12 7.77
N LEU A 71 -15.94 13.12 7.02
CA LEU A 71 -14.53 12.99 6.68
C LEU A 71 -14.06 14.11 5.75
N SER A 72 -14.89 14.51 4.77
CA SER A 72 -14.59 15.63 3.91
C SER A 72 -14.46 16.93 4.72
N SER A 73 -15.37 17.19 5.65
CA SER A 73 -15.32 18.37 6.52
C SER A 73 -14.07 18.37 7.41
N ALA A 74 -13.72 17.22 8.01
CA ALA A 74 -12.51 17.11 8.83
C ALA A 74 -11.21 17.37 8.03
N ILE A 75 -11.18 16.95 6.76
CA ILE A 75 -10.08 17.23 5.84
C ILE A 75 -10.06 18.72 5.44
N ASP A 76 -11.22 19.33 5.22
CA ASP A 76 -11.32 20.76 4.89
C ASP A 76 -10.87 21.64 6.05
N GLU A 77 -11.28 21.32 7.28
CA GLU A 77 -10.80 21.99 8.50
C GLU A 77 -9.27 21.91 8.62
N PHE A 78 -8.67 20.77 8.29
CA PHE A 78 -7.21 20.64 8.24
C PHE A 78 -6.60 21.54 7.16
N ILE A 79 -7.14 21.52 5.93
CA ILE A 79 -6.62 22.31 4.80
C ILE A 79 -6.69 23.80 5.10
N ASP A 80 -7.82 24.28 5.63
CA ASP A 80 -8.01 25.67 6.01
C ASP A 80 -7.12 26.05 7.20
N GLY A 81 -7.00 25.17 8.21
CA GLY A 81 -6.08 25.36 9.33
C GLY A 81 -4.61 25.49 8.90
N CYS A 82 -4.16 24.71 7.90
CA CYS A 82 -2.84 24.89 7.31
C CYS A 82 -2.73 26.21 6.53
N ARG A 83 -3.75 26.61 5.77
CA ARG A 83 -3.75 27.89 5.05
C ARG A 83 -3.57 29.06 6.02
N ASP A 84 -4.30 29.04 7.13
CA ASP A 84 -4.22 30.07 8.17
C ASP A 84 -2.86 30.05 8.88
N ALA A 85 -2.32 28.87 9.18
CA ALA A 85 -1.00 28.74 9.81
C ALA A 85 0.13 29.25 8.90
N ILE A 86 0.07 28.93 7.61
CA ILE A 86 1.03 29.41 6.59
C ILE A 86 0.93 30.92 6.46
N ALA A 87 -0.28 31.48 6.41
CA ALA A 87 -0.49 32.93 6.34
C ALA A 87 0.10 33.65 7.56
N LYS A 88 -0.04 33.08 8.77
CA LYS A 88 0.55 33.60 10.01
C LYS A 88 2.08 33.51 10.07
N ARG A 89 2.69 32.66 9.25
CA ARG A 89 4.15 32.50 9.13
C ARG A 89 4.69 33.18 7.87
N ASP A 90 4.03 34.23 7.40
CA ASP A 90 4.43 35.00 6.21
C ASP A 90 4.68 34.13 4.96
N GLY A 91 3.87 33.08 4.78
CA GLY A 91 3.97 32.14 3.66
C GLY A 91 4.92 30.97 3.88
N GLN A 92 5.58 30.87 5.03
CA GLN A 92 6.43 29.72 5.36
C GLN A 92 5.60 28.48 5.67
N CYS A 93 5.91 27.41 4.95
CA CYS A 93 5.25 26.11 5.07
C CYS A 93 6.24 25.09 5.59
N GLU A 94 5.84 24.33 6.61
CA GLU A 94 6.64 23.24 7.12
C GLU A 94 6.70 22.09 6.10
N PRO A 95 7.78 21.29 6.07
CA PRO A 95 7.90 20.17 5.14
C PRO A 95 6.74 19.16 5.27
N TRP A 96 6.28 18.88 6.48
CA TRP A 96 5.18 17.94 6.73
C TRP A 96 3.83 18.50 6.28
N GLU A 97 3.59 19.82 6.40
CA GLU A 97 2.35 20.48 5.95
C GLU A 97 2.21 20.37 4.44
N THR A 98 3.29 20.65 3.71
CA THR A 98 3.29 20.56 2.24
C THR A 98 2.92 19.16 1.77
N GLN A 99 3.54 18.13 2.37
CA GLN A 99 3.27 16.73 2.02
C GLN A 99 1.83 16.34 2.33
N LEU A 100 1.33 16.70 3.52
CA LEU A 100 -0.01 16.30 3.94
C LEU A 100 -1.10 17.11 3.22
N LEU A 101 -0.90 18.38 2.88
CA LEU A 101 -1.86 19.20 2.13
C LEU A 101 -2.15 18.62 0.74
N GLN A 102 -1.11 18.23 0.00
CA GLN A 102 -1.29 17.56 -1.29
C GLN A 102 -2.09 16.28 -1.12
N ARG A 103 -1.79 15.52 -0.07
CA ARG A 103 -2.45 14.26 0.22
C ARG A 103 -3.91 14.42 0.65
N ALA A 104 -4.20 15.43 1.46
CA ALA A 104 -5.54 15.79 1.91
C ALA A 104 -6.45 16.11 0.72
N LYS A 105 -5.96 16.93 -0.22
CA LYS A 105 -6.67 17.25 -1.47
C LYS A 105 -6.96 16.00 -2.29
N TRP A 106 -5.98 15.10 -2.42
CA TRP A 106 -6.16 13.84 -3.13
C TRP A 106 -7.17 12.91 -2.43
N PHE A 107 -7.10 12.76 -1.10
CA PHE A 107 -8.12 11.97 -0.38
C PHE A 107 -9.52 12.54 -0.60
N LYS A 108 -9.67 13.86 -0.53
CA LYS A 108 -10.95 14.52 -0.77
C LYS A 108 -11.51 14.22 -2.17
N SER A 109 -10.68 14.18 -3.20
CA SER A 109 -11.13 13.88 -4.56
C SER A 109 -11.60 12.44 -4.73
N ILE A 110 -11.08 11.50 -3.94
CA ILE A 110 -11.45 10.08 -4.03
C ILE A 110 -12.52 9.63 -3.03
N ILE A 111 -12.87 10.44 -2.02
CA ILE A 111 -13.92 10.14 -1.03
C ILE A 111 -15.22 9.62 -1.69
N PRO A 112 -15.77 10.27 -2.73
CA PRO A 112 -17.04 9.83 -3.30
C PRO A 112 -16.97 8.45 -3.95
N ASN A 113 -15.80 8.10 -4.52
CA ASN A 113 -15.61 6.87 -5.25
C ASN A 113 -14.14 6.40 -5.24
N PRO A 114 -13.67 5.77 -4.16
CA PRO A 114 -12.28 5.35 -4.02
C PRO A 114 -11.93 4.13 -4.89
N TRP A 115 -12.92 3.49 -5.52
CA TRP A 115 -12.76 2.37 -6.46
C TRP A 115 -12.98 2.81 -7.91
N GLY A 116 -13.22 4.10 -8.15
CA GLY A 116 -13.68 4.63 -9.43
C GLY A 116 -12.59 4.91 -10.46
N HIS A 117 -11.32 4.71 -10.11
CA HIS A 117 -10.21 5.13 -10.97
C HIS A 117 -10.22 4.34 -12.31
N PRO A 118 -10.14 5.01 -13.48
CA PRO A 118 -10.23 4.33 -14.78
C PRO A 118 -9.19 3.24 -14.99
N VAL A 119 -7.93 3.49 -14.58
CA VAL A 119 -6.85 2.49 -14.68
C VAL A 119 -7.12 1.29 -13.78
N LEU A 120 -7.67 1.52 -12.58
CA LEU A 120 -8.03 0.42 -11.68
C LEU A 120 -9.13 -0.43 -12.32
N LYS A 121 -10.18 0.20 -12.86
CA LYS A 121 -11.25 -0.52 -13.58
C LYS A 121 -10.69 -1.32 -14.75
N ALA A 122 -9.87 -0.71 -15.60
CA ALA A 122 -9.28 -1.36 -16.76
C ALA A 122 -8.31 -2.51 -16.41
N LEU A 123 -7.68 -2.48 -15.23
CA LEU A 123 -6.86 -3.61 -14.73
C LEU A 123 -7.69 -4.75 -14.13
N LEU A 124 -8.90 -4.45 -13.65
CA LEU A 124 -9.77 -5.41 -12.97
C LEU A 124 -10.81 -6.03 -13.91
N ASP A 125 -11.36 -5.21 -14.79
CA ASP A 125 -12.28 -5.57 -15.86
C ASP A 125 -11.44 -6.03 -17.06
N ASP A 126 -11.83 -7.10 -17.76
CA ASP A 126 -11.09 -7.65 -18.92
C ASP A 126 -11.21 -6.76 -20.19
N GLY A 127 -11.04 -5.45 -20.01
CA GLY A 127 -11.11 -4.42 -21.04
C GLY A 127 -9.74 -4.05 -21.63
N GLU A 128 -9.62 -2.84 -22.15
CA GLU A 128 -8.36 -2.35 -22.72
C GLU A 128 -7.27 -2.27 -21.64
N THR A 129 -6.15 -2.95 -21.88
CA THR A 129 -5.04 -3.00 -20.92
C THR A 129 -4.36 -1.62 -20.84
N PRO A 130 -4.29 -1.00 -19.65
CA PRO A 130 -3.63 0.29 -19.51
C PRO A 130 -2.15 0.26 -19.86
N THR A 131 -1.66 1.37 -20.41
CA THR A 131 -0.23 1.56 -20.69
C THR A 131 0.58 1.70 -19.41
N ASP A 132 1.89 1.44 -19.49
CA ASP A 132 2.79 1.61 -18.36
C ASP A 132 2.76 3.05 -17.81
N GLU A 133 2.67 4.04 -18.68
CA GLU A 133 2.54 5.46 -18.29
C GLU A 133 1.27 5.74 -17.50
N GLN A 134 0.13 5.17 -17.93
CA GLN A 134 -1.15 5.32 -17.22
C GLN A 134 -1.10 4.67 -15.84
N ILE A 135 -0.49 3.48 -15.74
CA ILE A 135 -0.32 2.77 -14.47
C ILE A 135 0.63 3.54 -13.55
N LEU A 136 1.77 4.02 -14.06
CA LEU A 136 2.72 4.80 -13.27
C LEU A 136 2.09 6.09 -12.76
N LYS A 137 1.32 6.81 -13.59
CA LYS A 137 0.60 8.01 -13.17
C LYS A 137 -0.36 7.69 -12.02
N TRP A 138 -1.18 6.64 -12.17
CA TRP A 138 -2.10 6.21 -11.13
C TRP A 138 -1.38 5.80 -9.83
N LEU A 139 -0.28 5.05 -9.92
CA LEU A 139 0.48 4.62 -8.76
C LEU A 139 1.22 5.79 -8.08
N LYS A 140 1.64 6.82 -8.80
CA LYS A 140 2.16 8.09 -8.21
C LYS A 140 1.07 8.81 -7.41
N GLU A 141 -0.17 8.79 -7.89
CA GLU A 141 -1.32 9.37 -7.19
C GLU A 141 -1.69 8.56 -5.94
N GLU A 142 -1.84 7.24 -6.05
CA GLU A 142 -2.17 6.39 -4.89
C GLU A 142 -1.02 6.34 -3.88
N ARG A 143 0.22 6.33 -4.36
CA ARG A 143 1.42 5.93 -3.63
C ARG A 143 1.34 4.51 -3.08
N GLY A 144 2.48 3.99 -2.64
CA GLY A 144 2.56 2.63 -2.06
C GLY A 144 1.57 2.40 -0.91
N VAL A 145 1.32 3.41 -0.07
CA VAL A 145 0.44 3.29 1.10
C VAL A 145 -1.01 2.94 0.76
N VAL A 146 -1.63 3.60 -0.23
CA VAL A 146 -3.02 3.28 -0.62
C VAL A 146 -3.06 2.02 -1.44
N PHE A 147 -2.14 1.85 -2.38
CA PHE A 147 -2.12 0.66 -3.23
C PHE A 147 -2.03 -0.62 -2.41
N VAL A 148 -1.13 -0.66 -1.42
CA VAL A 148 -1.01 -1.78 -0.48
C VAL A 148 -2.26 -1.95 0.37
N THR A 149 -2.85 -0.86 0.87
CA THR A 149 -4.05 -0.93 1.70
C THR A 149 -5.23 -1.51 0.91
N ARG A 150 -5.37 -1.10 -0.35
CA ARG A 150 -6.34 -1.64 -1.32
C ARG A 150 -6.15 -3.13 -1.52
N LEU A 151 -4.92 -3.55 -1.83
CA LEU A 151 -4.60 -4.96 -2.04
C LEU A 151 -4.89 -5.82 -0.81
N ARG A 152 -4.53 -5.38 0.39
CA ARG A 152 -4.83 -6.10 1.63
C ARG A 152 -6.34 -6.30 1.82
N GLN A 153 -7.14 -5.27 1.57
CA GLN A 153 -8.59 -5.38 1.70
C GLN A 153 -9.21 -6.30 0.65
N MET A 154 -8.75 -6.24 -0.60
CA MET A 154 -9.22 -7.15 -1.65
C MET A 154 -8.81 -8.60 -1.34
N ALA A 155 -7.55 -8.82 -0.94
CA ALA A 155 -6.99 -10.15 -0.69
C ALA A 155 -7.65 -10.86 0.52
N THR A 156 -8.04 -10.10 1.55
CA THR A 156 -8.77 -10.62 2.72
C THR A 156 -10.25 -10.91 2.43
N SER A 157 -10.82 -10.34 1.38
CA SER A 157 -12.17 -10.67 0.91
C SER A 157 -12.18 -11.99 0.14
N LYS A 158 -13.19 -12.83 0.39
CA LYS A 158 -13.36 -14.10 -0.34
C LYS A 158 -13.71 -13.87 -1.81
N CYS A 159 -14.43 -12.79 -2.12
CA CYS A 159 -14.96 -12.53 -3.47
C CYS A 159 -14.03 -11.68 -4.33
N LEU A 160 -13.02 -11.03 -3.73
CA LEU A 160 -12.14 -10.09 -4.44
C LEU A 160 -10.68 -10.58 -4.51
N SER A 161 -10.39 -11.82 -4.11
CA SER A 161 -9.02 -12.33 -4.13
C SER A 161 -8.46 -12.48 -5.54
N ASP A 162 -9.30 -12.87 -6.51
CA ASP A 162 -8.86 -13.05 -7.88
C ASP A 162 -8.56 -11.69 -8.52
N LEU A 163 -9.37 -10.68 -8.21
CA LEU A 163 -9.12 -9.29 -8.58
C LEU A 163 -7.85 -8.73 -7.90
N ALA A 164 -7.61 -9.08 -6.63
CA ALA A 164 -6.38 -8.73 -5.93
C ALA A 164 -5.15 -9.33 -6.62
N LEU A 165 -5.27 -10.59 -7.08
CA LEU A 165 -4.22 -11.30 -7.80
C LEU A 165 -3.94 -10.63 -9.14
N LYS A 166 -4.98 -10.40 -9.95
CA LYS A 166 -4.87 -9.66 -11.22
C LYS A 166 -4.14 -8.34 -11.03
N LEU A 167 -4.55 -7.56 -10.03
CA LEU A 167 -3.97 -6.25 -9.75
C LEU A 167 -2.51 -6.33 -9.31
N THR A 168 -2.20 -7.21 -8.36
CA THR A 168 -0.82 -7.36 -7.85
C THR A 168 0.11 -7.86 -8.95
N THR A 169 -0.29 -8.89 -9.68
CA THR A 169 0.50 -9.49 -10.77
C THR A 169 0.70 -8.50 -11.92
N ALA A 170 -0.28 -7.65 -12.25
CA ALA A 170 -0.12 -6.61 -13.27
C ALA A 170 1.02 -5.62 -12.95
N VAL A 171 1.18 -5.25 -11.68
CA VAL A 171 2.28 -4.37 -11.23
C VAL A 171 3.59 -5.15 -11.13
N MET A 172 3.57 -6.31 -10.47
CA MET A 172 4.77 -7.12 -10.20
C MET A 172 5.42 -7.63 -11.49
N THR A 173 4.63 -7.97 -12.52
CA THR A 173 5.15 -8.44 -13.81
C THR A 173 5.97 -7.35 -14.51
N ARG A 174 5.51 -6.09 -14.48
CA ARG A 174 6.23 -4.95 -15.06
C ARG A 174 7.52 -4.64 -14.31
N VAL A 175 7.46 -4.71 -12.97
CA VAL A 175 8.65 -4.54 -12.12
C VAL A 175 9.70 -5.61 -12.45
N ARG A 176 9.31 -6.89 -12.50
CA ARG A 176 10.21 -8.00 -12.85
C ARG A 176 10.75 -7.88 -14.27
N ALA A 177 9.99 -7.35 -15.23
CA ALA A 177 10.46 -7.11 -16.59
C ALA A 177 11.60 -6.08 -16.67
N CYS A 178 11.70 -5.19 -15.68
CA CYS A 178 12.81 -4.24 -15.54
C CYS A 178 13.99 -4.77 -14.73
N THR A 179 13.90 -5.97 -14.14
CA THR A 179 14.96 -6.55 -13.32
C THR A 179 15.78 -7.55 -14.14
N THR A 180 17.08 -7.32 -14.25
CA THR A 180 18.00 -8.27 -14.87
C THR A 180 18.09 -9.54 -14.03
N LEU A 181 17.84 -10.71 -14.63
CA LEU A 181 18.05 -12.00 -13.98
C LEU A 181 19.56 -12.16 -13.73
N VAL A 182 19.97 -12.23 -12.45
CA VAL A 182 21.35 -12.55 -12.08
C VAL A 182 21.41 -14.04 -11.73
N PRO A 183 22.13 -14.88 -12.51
CA PRO A 183 22.29 -16.29 -12.21
C PRO A 183 22.99 -16.50 -10.87
N ASP A 184 22.58 -17.53 -10.11
CA ASP A 184 23.10 -17.83 -8.76
C ASP A 184 24.63 -18.05 -8.72
N VAL A 185 25.23 -18.49 -9.84
CA VAL A 185 26.69 -18.74 -9.95
C VAL A 185 27.52 -17.45 -9.80
N ASN A 186 26.94 -16.29 -10.08
CA ASN A 186 27.63 -14.99 -10.00
C ASN A 186 27.51 -14.31 -8.62
N GLN A 187 26.95 -14.99 -7.61
CA GLN A 187 26.64 -14.40 -6.29
C GLN A 187 27.49 -14.98 -5.13
N ILE A 188 28.48 -15.83 -5.44
CA ILE A 188 29.39 -16.43 -4.44
C ILE A 188 30.48 -15.43 -4.00
N GLU A 189 30.77 -14.41 -4.80
CA GLU A 189 31.69 -13.36 -4.41
C GLU A 189 30.93 -12.23 -3.72
N ASP A 190 31.45 -11.78 -2.56
CA ASP A 190 31.03 -10.61 -1.79
C ASP A 190 31.06 -9.32 -2.64
N ILE A 191 30.12 -9.20 -3.58
CA ILE A 191 29.80 -7.94 -4.22
C ILE A 191 29.12 -7.13 -3.11
N LYS A 192 29.92 -6.29 -2.45
CA LYS A 192 29.47 -5.13 -1.68
C LYS A 192 28.15 -4.63 -2.27
N GLU A 193 27.10 -4.61 -1.47
CA GLU A 193 25.75 -4.15 -1.79
C GLU A 193 25.78 -2.85 -2.62
N SER A 194 25.99 -2.95 -3.92
CA SER A 194 25.69 -1.88 -4.86
C SER A 194 24.20 -2.03 -5.10
N PRO A 195 23.42 -0.95 -4.97
CA PRO A 195 21.98 -1.03 -5.15
C PRO A 195 21.73 -1.72 -6.48
N GLU A 196 20.87 -2.74 -6.48
CA GLU A 196 20.27 -3.31 -7.68
C GLU A 196 20.16 -2.19 -8.72
N SER A 197 20.91 -2.28 -9.81
CA SER A 197 21.02 -1.17 -10.77
C SER A 197 19.70 -1.01 -11.52
N VAL A 198 18.71 -0.47 -10.83
CA VAL A 198 17.41 -0.16 -11.41
C VAL A 198 17.67 0.95 -12.41
N SER A 199 17.55 0.62 -13.69
CA SER A 199 17.75 1.57 -14.79
C SER A 199 16.93 2.83 -14.54
N GLU A 200 17.58 3.99 -14.61
CA GLU A 200 16.94 5.28 -14.44
C GLU A 200 15.80 5.43 -15.46
N GLY A 201 14.63 5.85 -14.99
CA GLY A 201 13.42 5.92 -15.82
C GLY A 201 12.67 4.60 -16.03
N SER A 202 13.18 3.46 -15.56
CA SER A 202 12.42 2.20 -15.59
C SER A 202 11.18 2.24 -14.68
N PHE A 203 10.23 1.33 -14.92
CA PHE A 203 9.00 1.23 -14.14
C PHE A 203 9.29 1.09 -12.63
N ALA A 204 10.26 0.25 -12.27
CA ALA A 204 10.69 0.06 -10.88
C ALA A 204 11.35 1.31 -10.28
N TYR A 205 12.15 2.05 -11.07
CA TYR A 205 12.78 3.30 -10.64
C TYR A 205 11.72 4.32 -10.26
N VAL A 206 10.76 4.55 -11.16
CA VAL A 206 9.68 5.52 -10.97
C VAL A 206 8.86 5.17 -9.72
N LEU A 207 8.53 3.91 -9.51
CA LEU A 207 7.77 3.52 -8.33
C LEU A 207 8.53 3.72 -7.02
N ARG A 208 9.84 3.44 -7.01
CA ARG A 208 10.69 3.62 -5.84
C ARG A 208 10.85 5.09 -5.45
N TYR A 209 11.18 5.94 -6.42
CA TYR A 209 11.56 7.33 -6.16
C TYR A 209 10.40 8.32 -6.22
N GLU A 210 9.34 8.03 -6.99
CA GLU A 210 8.21 8.96 -7.18
C GLU A 210 6.89 8.47 -6.56
N ALA A 211 6.66 7.15 -6.45
CA ALA A 211 5.42 6.60 -5.90
C ALA A 211 5.56 6.07 -4.46
N GLY A 212 6.75 6.12 -3.87
CA GLY A 212 7.00 5.71 -2.48
C GLY A 212 6.90 4.19 -2.26
N PHE A 213 7.27 3.38 -3.26
CA PHE A 213 7.39 1.94 -3.10
C PHE A 213 8.76 1.61 -2.49
N THR A 214 8.81 1.58 -1.16
CA THR A 214 10.00 1.20 -0.40
C THR A 214 10.30 -0.29 -0.50
N LYS A 215 11.47 -0.74 -0.01
CA LYS A 215 11.80 -2.16 0.10
C LYS A 215 10.70 -2.95 0.80
N ASP A 216 10.21 -2.45 1.93
CA ASP A 216 9.13 -3.09 2.70
C ASP A 216 7.82 -3.21 1.89
N VAL A 217 7.51 -2.21 1.05
CA VAL A 217 6.36 -2.28 0.15
C VAL A 217 6.56 -3.39 -0.88
N TRP A 218 7.74 -3.51 -1.49
CA TRP A 218 8.04 -4.56 -2.46
C TRP A 218 7.99 -5.97 -1.87
N GLU A 219 8.58 -6.15 -0.70
CA GLU A 219 8.51 -7.40 0.05
C GLU A 219 7.06 -7.74 0.38
N LEU A 220 6.27 -6.78 0.85
CA LEU A 220 4.85 -6.98 1.10
C LEU A 220 4.05 -7.35 -0.14
N LEU A 221 4.28 -6.71 -1.29
CA LEU A 221 3.60 -7.04 -2.54
C LEU A 221 3.97 -8.44 -3.03
N THR A 222 5.25 -8.80 -2.94
CA THR A 222 5.73 -10.15 -3.26
C THR A 222 5.02 -11.19 -2.41
N ASP A 223 5.08 -11.03 -1.10
CA ASP A 223 4.47 -11.96 -0.16
C ASP A 223 2.93 -12.06 -0.38
N ILE A 224 2.23 -10.95 -0.68
CA ILE A 224 0.79 -10.96 -1.03
C ILE A 224 0.54 -11.74 -2.32
N GLU A 225 1.34 -11.54 -3.36
CA GLU A 225 1.16 -12.23 -4.64
C GLU A 225 1.30 -13.74 -4.48
N PHE A 226 2.33 -14.21 -3.75
CA PHE A 226 2.52 -15.62 -3.46
C PHE A 226 1.35 -16.23 -2.67
N MET A 227 0.82 -15.50 -1.67
CA MET A 227 -0.38 -15.92 -0.94
C MET A 227 -1.61 -16.04 -1.85
N LEU A 228 -1.78 -15.09 -2.78
CA LEU A 228 -2.91 -15.06 -3.70
C LEU A 228 -2.81 -16.14 -4.78
N LEU A 229 -1.62 -16.39 -5.33
CA LEU A 229 -1.35 -17.48 -6.27
C LEU A 229 -1.71 -18.84 -5.65
N HIS A 230 -1.27 -19.07 -4.41
CA HIS A 230 -1.63 -20.28 -3.67
C HIS A 230 -3.14 -20.40 -3.46
N LYS A 231 -3.81 -19.31 -3.05
CA LYS A 231 -5.26 -19.29 -2.87
C LYS A 231 -6.04 -19.55 -4.18
N ALA A 232 -5.48 -19.15 -5.32
CA ALA A 232 -6.02 -19.41 -6.65
C ALA A 232 -5.61 -20.79 -7.23
N ASN A 233 -4.94 -21.64 -6.44
CA ASN A 233 -4.39 -22.94 -6.86
C ASN A 233 -3.39 -22.85 -8.03
N GLN A 234 -2.71 -21.72 -8.21
CA GLN A 234 -1.69 -21.50 -9.24
C GLN A 234 -0.29 -21.89 -8.73
N GLN A 235 -0.16 -23.14 -8.27
CA GLN A 235 1.08 -23.64 -7.65
C GLN A 235 2.26 -23.67 -8.64
N SER A 236 2.02 -24.03 -9.90
CA SER A 236 3.06 -24.01 -10.94
C SER A 236 3.64 -22.61 -11.13
N THR A 237 2.79 -21.60 -11.25
CA THR A 237 3.20 -20.19 -11.36
C THR A 237 3.97 -19.73 -10.12
N CYS A 238 3.54 -20.14 -8.93
CA CYS A 238 4.27 -19.87 -7.68
C CYS A 238 5.70 -20.44 -7.74
N ILE A 239 5.86 -21.70 -8.15
CA ILE A 239 7.19 -22.33 -8.30
C ILE A 239 8.03 -21.64 -9.38
N ASP A 240 7.43 -21.33 -10.53
CA ASP A 240 8.12 -20.66 -11.64
C ASP A 240 8.61 -19.27 -11.25
N LEU A 241 7.83 -18.53 -10.45
CA LEU A 241 8.24 -17.24 -9.92
C LEU A 241 9.33 -17.38 -8.86
N ALA A 242 9.24 -18.38 -7.97
CA ALA A 242 10.28 -18.67 -6.99
C ALA A 242 11.63 -18.93 -7.68
N LYS A 243 11.66 -19.78 -8.72
CA LYS A 243 12.87 -20.11 -9.48
C LYS A 243 13.54 -18.93 -10.18
N ARG A 244 12.82 -17.83 -10.42
CA ARG A 244 13.37 -16.61 -11.05
C ARG A 244 14.07 -15.69 -10.05
N VAL A 245 13.91 -15.95 -8.76
CA VAL A 245 14.47 -15.14 -7.68
C VAL A 245 15.79 -15.80 -7.23
N PRO A 246 16.84 -15.04 -6.89
CA PRO A 246 18.05 -15.61 -6.31
C PRO A 246 17.77 -16.40 -5.02
N PHE A 247 18.54 -17.47 -4.77
CA PHE A 247 18.34 -18.33 -3.59
C PHE A 247 18.25 -17.55 -2.27
N LYS A 248 19.14 -16.58 -2.05
CA LYS A 248 19.15 -15.72 -0.84
C LYS A 248 17.84 -14.94 -0.66
N ASN A 249 17.29 -14.40 -1.75
CA ASN A 249 16.04 -13.65 -1.73
C ASN A 249 14.84 -14.57 -1.49
N SER A 250 14.88 -15.79 -2.03
CA SER A 250 13.88 -16.83 -1.78
C SER A 250 13.91 -17.33 -0.32
N PHE A 251 15.09 -17.46 0.27
CA PHE A 251 15.26 -17.75 1.69
C PHE A 251 14.63 -16.66 2.57
N HIS A 252 14.92 -15.39 2.29
CA HIS A 252 14.29 -14.27 3.01
C HIS A 252 12.77 -14.22 2.83
N LEU A 253 12.25 -14.56 1.64
CA LEU A 253 10.80 -14.69 1.41
C LEU A 253 10.17 -15.78 2.30
N ILE A 254 10.82 -16.93 2.42
CA ILE A 254 10.37 -18.03 3.30
C ILE A 254 10.32 -17.57 4.76
N GLU A 255 11.36 -16.89 5.25
CA GLU A 255 11.42 -16.32 6.61
C GLU A 255 10.28 -15.33 6.85
N ARG A 256 10.10 -14.35 5.95
CA ARG A 256 9.02 -13.36 6.09
C ARG A 256 7.63 -14.00 6.10
N LEU A 257 7.39 -15.02 5.28
CA LEU A 257 6.11 -15.74 5.26
C LEU A 257 5.87 -16.51 6.57
N ALA A 258 6.91 -17.13 7.13
CA ALA A 258 6.82 -17.80 8.42
C ALA A 258 6.46 -16.80 9.55
N ASP A 259 7.10 -15.63 9.57
CA ASP A 259 6.81 -14.58 10.55
C ASP A 259 5.38 -14.04 10.42
N ARG A 260 4.90 -13.85 9.19
CA ARG A 260 3.54 -13.35 8.91
C ARG A 260 2.43 -14.26 9.38
N GLN A 261 2.66 -15.58 9.41
CA GLN A 261 1.70 -16.54 9.98
C GLN A 261 1.34 -16.18 11.43
N SER A 262 2.30 -15.65 12.19
CA SER A 262 2.13 -15.26 13.60
C SER A 262 1.50 -13.87 13.78
N SER A 263 1.33 -13.10 12.69
CA SER A 263 0.79 -11.74 12.75
C SER A 263 -0.65 -11.75 13.27
N LYS A 264 -0.90 -10.91 14.28
CA LYS A 264 -2.27 -10.64 14.78
C LYS A 264 -3.10 -9.83 13.77
N SER A 265 -2.44 -9.04 12.93
CA SER A 265 -3.07 -8.27 11.86
C SER A 265 -3.23 -9.12 10.60
N ASP A 266 -4.34 -8.93 9.87
CA ASP A 266 -4.61 -9.60 8.59
C ASP A 266 -4.54 -11.15 8.65
N LYS A 267 -4.90 -11.79 9.78
CA LYS A 267 -4.85 -13.26 9.97
C LYS A 267 -5.47 -14.07 8.83
N LYS A 268 -6.53 -13.55 8.21
CA LYS A 268 -7.20 -14.20 7.06
C LYS A 268 -6.31 -14.25 5.82
N LEU A 269 -5.51 -13.21 5.59
CA LEU A 269 -4.56 -13.13 4.47
C LEU A 269 -3.42 -14.12 4.67
N TRP A 270 -2.89 -14.20 5.89
CA TRP A 270 -1.68 -14.97 6.20
C TRP A 270 -1.94 -16.41 6.67
N LYS A 271 -3.19 -16.90 6.64
CA LYS A 271 -3.56 -18.21 7.21
C LYS A 271 -2.74 -19.38 6.67
N ASN A 272 -2.31 -19.32 5.41
CA ASN A 272 -1.60 -20.41 4.74
C ASN A 272 -0.13 -20.04 4.46
N ALA A 273 0.44 -19.03 5.12
CA ALA A 273 1.77 -18.53 4.79
C ALA A 273 2.86 -19.59 4.97
N THR A 274 2.74 -20.47 5.97
CA THR A 274 3.65 -21.61 6.13
C THR A 274 3.55 -22.64 5.00
N GLU A 275 2.36 -22.85 4.44
CA GLU A 275 2.19 -23.77 3.29
C GLU A 275 2.83 -23.19 2.02
N VAL A 276 2.64 -21.89 1.80
CA VAL A 276 3.28 -21.15 0.70
C VAL A 276 4.80 -21.16 0.85
N ALA A 277 5.31 -20.94 2.05
CA ALA A 277 6.76 -21.01 2.33
C ALA A 277 7.33 -22.39 1.99
N LYS A 278 6.62 -23.48 2.35
CA LYS A 278 7.02 -24.85 1.96
C LYS A 278 6.99 -25.06 0.45
N LEU A 279 5.98 -24.53 -0.24
CA LEU A 279 5.87 -24.62 -1.69
C LEU A 279 7.02 -23.91 -2.39
N ILE A 280 7.42 -22.73 -1.91
CA ILE A 280 8.58 -21.98 -2.42
C ILE A 280 9.88 -22.74 -2.15
N ALA A 281 10.02 -23.34 -0.97
CA ALA A 281 11.21 -24.12 -0.61
C ALA A 281 11.44 -25.31 -1.55
N GLN A 282 10.37 -25.91 -2.10
CA GLN A 282 10.48 -27.01 -3.08
C GLN A 282 11.04 -26.59 -4.44
N ALA A 283 11.18 -25.29 -4.70
CA ALA A 283 11.75 -24.79 -5.95
C ALA A 283 13.30 -24.93 -6.00
N TYR A 284 13.94 -25.25 -4.88
CA TYR A 284 15.38 -25.38 -4.68
C TYR A 284 15.72 -26.71 -3.99
#